data_AF-A0A2V6T790-F1
#
_entry.id   AF-A0A2V6T790-F1
#
_cell.length_a   1.000
_cell.length_b   1.000
_cell.length_c   1.000
_cell.angle_alpha   90.00
_cell.angle_beta   90.00
_cell.angle_gamma   90.00
#
_symmetry.space_group_name_H-M   'P 1'
#
loop_
_entity.id
_entity.type
_entity.pdbx_description
1 polymer ?
#
loop_
_entity_poly.entity_id
_entity_poly.type
_entity_poly.pdbx_seq_one_letter_code
_entity_poly.pdbx_strand_id
1 'polypeptide(L)'
;MVDHLLALDPRGRGITSFFVEGGATRAAKALARAKRVVLTTGFCVGPGLPETDGPPGTAVLGRALRSLGATVTYITDAASLPPLQAALAALDEPKEIQIFPARGEAALSARRFLDEYAPTHMVSIERPGRTRTGDYLSMRGESVAEWNAPLDALFLEAPRRVVTVGVGDGGNEIGMGAVRARLLRAAPRLAKAATVVSATHLVVAGTSNWGAYGIVAELSRLVRRQLLHSAEDERRMVQACVDAGAVDGVTRKPEATVDAMPLAAHASMVELLRLIADMHPHGGKSR
;
A
#
# COMPACT_ATOMS: atom_id res chain seq x y z
N MET A 1 14.25 -8.27 -10.78
CA MET A 1 13.35 -9.43 -10.92
C MET A 1 12.04 -9.21 -10.17
N VAL A 2 12.08 -8.76 -8.91
CA VAL A 2 10.87 -8.28 -8.21
C VAL A 2 10.11 -7.26 -9.06
N ASP A 3 10.79 -6.25 -9.59
CA ASP A 3 10.17 -5.24 -10.47
C ASP A 3 9.39 -5.81 -11.66
N HIS A 4 9.87 -6.90 -12.30
CA HIS A 4 9.17 -7.49 -13.43
C HIS A 4 7.85 -8.14 -13.00
N LEU A 5 7.81 -8.72 -11.80
CA LEU A 5 6.57 -9.26 -11.24
C LEU A 5 5.61 -8.13 -10.84
N LEU A 6 6.14 -7.06 -10.23
CA LEU A 6 5.32 -5.90 -9.86
C LEU A 6 4.73 -5.20 -11.08
N ALA A 7 5.47 -5.13 -12.19
CA ALA A 7 5.01 -4.51 -13.43
C ALA A 7 3.96 -5.34 -14.20
N LEU A 8 3.61 -6.55 -13.75
CA LEU A 8 2.51 -7.31 -14.35
C LEU A 8 1.21 -6.51 -14.23
N ASP A 9 0.53 -6.35 -15.36
CA ASP A 9 -0.70 -5.57 -15.47
C ASP A 9 -1.86 -6.43 -16.02
N PRO A 10 -2.32 -7.42 -15.25
CA PRO A 10 -3.39 -8.32 -15.66
C PRO A 10 -4.73 -7.60 -15.87
N ARG A 11 -4.88 -6.36 -15.38
CA ARG A 11 -6.09 -5.54 -15.52
C ARG A 11 -6.00 -4.51 -16.64
N GLY A 12 -4.87 -4.40 -17.33
CA GLY A 12 -4.68 -3.46 -18.43
C GLY A 12 -4.82 -1.99 -18.00
N ARG A 13 -4.40 -1.65 -16.78
CA ARG A 13 -4.38 -0.28 -16.25
C ARG A 13 -3.36 0.62 -16.96
N GLY A 14 -2.43 0.02 -17.70
CA GLY A 14 -1.29 0.68 -18.33
C GLY A 14 -0.13 0.91 -17.38
N ILE A 15 0.02 0.08 -16.33
CA ILE A 15 1.00 0.26 -15.25
C ILE A 15 2.42 0.47 -15.78
N THR A 16 2.81 -0.25 -16.83
CA THR A 16 4.14 -0.15 -17.45
C THR A 16 4.49 1.28 -17.87
N SER A 17 3.51 2.10 -18.21
CA SER A 17 3.73 3.48 -18.66
C SER A 17 4.09 4.43 -17.51
N PHE A 18 3.70 4.10 -16.27
CA PHE A 18 4.00 4.89 -15.07
C PHE A 18 4.71 4.08 -13.96
N PHE A 19 5.20 2.88 -14.27
CA PHE A 19 5.95 2.02 -13.37
C PHE A 19 7.27 2.65 -12.92
N VAL A 20 7.66 2.46 -11.66
CA VAL A 20 8.86 3.04 -11.08
C VAL A 20 9.92 1.95 -10.91
N GLU A 21 10.84 1.86 -11.87
CA GLU A 21 11.96 0.91 -11.80
C GLU A 21 12.80 1.14 -10.54
N GLY A 22 13.12 0.04 -9.85
CA GLY A 22 13.79 0.00 -8.55
C GLY A 22 12.98 0.59 -7.40
N GLY A 23 11.68 0.85 -7.58
CA GLY A 23 10.81 1.44 -6.56
C GLY A 23 10.81 0.61 -5.27
N ALA A 24 10.55 -0.70 -5.39
CA ALA A 24 10.54 -1.61 -4.25
C ALA A 24 11.92 -1.71 -3.58
N THR A 25 13.00 -1.83 -4.35
CA THR A 25 14.37 -1.87 -3.80
C THR A 25 14.72 -0.59 -3.04
N ARG A 26 14.37 0.60 -3.55
CA ARG A 26 14.62 1.87 -2.87
C ARG A 26 13.80 2.00 -1.59
N ALA A 27 12.52 1.65 -1.64
CA ALA A 27 11.65 1.62 -0.47
C ALA A 27 12.19 0.66 0.60
N ALA A 28 12.57 -0.56 0.22
CA ALA A 28 13.14 -1.55 1.13
C ALA A 28 14.45 -1.07 1.77
N LYS A 29 15.36 -0.45 1.01
CA LYS A 29 16.60 0.12 1.55
C LYS A 29 16.36 1.22 2.59
N ALA A 30 15.36 2.07 2.37
CA ALA A 30 14.97 3.08 3.35
C ALA A 30 14.37 2.43 4.59
N LEU A 31 13.41 1.52 4.40
CA LEU A 31 12.67 0.87 5.48
C LEU A 31 13.52 -0.10 6.32
N ALA A 32 14.59 -0.67 5.77
CA ALA A 32 15.53 -1.52 6.52
C ALA A 32 16.22 -0.79 7.68
N ARG A 33 16.20 0.55 7.70
CA ARG A 33 16.77 1.39 8.77
C ARG A 33 15.70 2.07 9.61
N ALA A 34 14.43 1.72 9.42
CA ALA A 34 13.33 2.36 10.09
C ALA A 34 13.29 2.00 11.58
N LYS A 35 12.89 2.97 12.41
CA LYS A 35 12.76 2.79 13.87
C LYS A 35 11.31 2.87 14.31
N ARG A 36 10.62 3.93 13.89
CA ARG A 36 9.19 4.17 14.14
C ARG A 36 8.51 4.36 12.81
N VAL A 37 7.60 3.45 12.46
CA VAL A 37 6.92 3.41 11.17
C VAL A 37 5.44 3.57 11.38
N VAL A 38 4.84 4.53 10.68
CA VAL A 38 3.39 4.65 10.57
C VAL A 38 2.95 4.05 9.23
N LEU A 39 2.02 3.10 9.27
CA LEU A 39 1.44 2.48 8.09
C LEU A 39 -0.01 2.93 7.91
N THR A 40 -0.33 3.44 6.73
CA THR A 40 -1.68 3.88 6.35
C THR A 40 -2.21 3.04 5.20
N THR A 41 -3.50 2.68 5.25
CA THR A 41 -4.14 1.91 4.18
C THR A 41 -5.66 2.05 4.19
N GLY A 42 -6.28 1.47 3.18
CA GLY A 42 -7.71 1.32 3.01
C GLY A 42 -8.24 2.28 1.96
N PHE A 43 -9.13 1.79 1.11
CA PHE A 43 -9.84 2.59 0.13
C PHE A 43 -11.30 2.15 0.15
N CYS A 44 -12.20 3.08 0.44
CA CYS A 44 -13.63 2.82 0.45
C CYS A 44 -14.24 3.30 -0.87
N VAL A 45 -14.70 2.37 -1.73
CA VAL A 45 -15.14 2.68 -3.11
C VAL A 45 -16.60 3.13 -3.18
N GLY A 46 -17.29 3.15 -2.05
CA GLY A 46 -18.68 3.57 -1.88
C GLY A 46 -19.14 3.42 -0.43
N PRO A 47 -20.40 3.73 -0.10
CA PRO A 47 -20.90 3.67 1.27
C PRO A 47 -20.84 2.24 1.82
N GLY A 48 -20.01 2.02 2.83
CA GLY A 48 -19.83 0.69 3.45
C GLY A 48 -19.12 -0.33 2.56
N LEU A 49 -18.34 0.13 1.58
CA LEU A 49 -17.62 -0.73 0.63
C LEU A 49 -16.11 -0.51 0.72
N PRO A 50 -15.46 -0.85 1.85
CA PRO A 50 -14.00 -0.88 1.92
C PRO A 50 -13.46 -1.99 1.01
N GLU A 51 -12.36 -1.75 0.32
CA GLU A 51 -11.82 -2.74 -0.61
C GLU A 51 -10.78 -3.69 0.00
N THR A 52 -10.55 -4.79 -0.70
CA THR A 52 -9.59 -5.84 -0.33
C THR A 52 -8.14 -5.52 -0.69
N ASP A 53 -7.88 -4.52 -1.55
CA ASP A 53 -6.51 -4.07 -1.84
C ASP A 53 -6.04 -3.06 -0.80
N GLY A 54 -4.79 -3.21 -0.34
CA GLY A 54 -4.21 -2.42 0.74
C GLY A 54 -4.02 -3.18 2.05
N PRO A 55 -5.11 -3.56 2.76
CA PRO A 55 -5.02 -4.12 4.12
C PRO A 55 -4.10 -5.35 4.25
N PRO A 56 -4.17 -6.37 3.35
CA PRO A 56 -3.22 -7.50 3.38
C PRO A 56 -1.76 -7.07 3.20
N GLY A 57 -1.49 -6.17 2.25
CA GLY A 57 -0.16 -5.58 2.02
C GLY A 57 0.40 -4.88 3.25
N THR A 58 -0.45 -4.12 3.94
CA THR A 58 -0.11 -3.43 5.19
C THR A 58 0.20 -4.40 6.32
N ALA A 59 -0.60 -5.45 6.51
CA ALA A 59 -0.36 -6.45 7.54
C ALA A 59 1.00 -7.15 7.34
N VAL A 60 1.30 -7.58 6.11
CA VAL A 60 2.55 -8.26 5.78
C VAL A 60 3.77 -7.34 5.96
N LEU A 61 3.70 -6.10 5.47
CA LEU A 61 4.79 -5.14 5.63
C LEU A 61 5.00 -4.79 7.10
N GLY A 62 3.93 -4.57 7.86
CA GLY A 62 4.00 -4.29 9.29
C GLY A 62 4.68 -5.41 10.08
N ARG A 63 4.27 -6.67 9.85
CA ARG A 63 4.93 -7.85 10.44
C ARG A 63 6.42 -7.91 10.09
N ALA A 64 6.77 -7.70 8.82
CA ALA A 64 8.16 -7.74 8.37
C ALA A 64 8.99 -6.67 9.10
N LEU A 65 8.50 -5.43 9.20
CA LEU A 65 9.21 -4.33 9.87
C LEU A 65 9.34 -4.56 11.38
N ARG A 66 8.30 -5.08 12.04
CA ARG A 66 8.37 -5.48 13.46
C ARG A 66 9.42 -6.56 13.69
N SER A 67 9.48 -7.57 12.82
CA SER A 67 10.48 -8.63 12.89
C SER A 67 11.93 -8.13 12.70
N LEU A 68 12.10 -6.93 12.14
CA LEU A 68 13.37 -6.24 11.97
C LEU A 68 13.65 -5.23 13.10
N GLY A 69 12.78 -5.15 14.12
CA GLY A 69 12.96 -4.32 15.30
C GLY A 69 12.35 -2.92 15.23
N ALA A 70 11.55 -2.61 14.19
CA ALA A 70 10.83 -1.35 14.13
C ALA A 70 9.56 -1.37 15.00
N THR A 71 9.26 -0.26 15.65
CA THR A 71 7.93 0.02 16.21
C THR A 71 7.00 0.40 15.08
N VAL A 72 5.89 -0.33 14.91
CA VAL A 72 4.90 -0.10 13.86
C VAL A 72 3.60 0.40 14.49
N THR A 73 3.10 1.50 13.96
CA THR A 73 1.77 2.05 14.27
C THR A 73 0.91 1.96 13.01
N TYR A 74 -0.24 1.30 13.11
CA TYR A 74 -1.23 1.29 12.04
C TYR A 74 -2.21 2.44 12.24
N ILE A 75 -2.54 3.14 11.16
CA ILE A 75 -3.60 4.15 11.16
C ILE A 75 -4.45 4.04 9.90
N THR A 76 -5.76 4.06 10.08
CA THR A 76 -6.73 4.02 8.98
C THR A 76 -7.98 4.82 9.36
N ASP A 77 -9.05 4.72 8.59
CA ASP A 77 -10.36 5.30 8.92
C ASP A 77 -11.36 4.25 9.40
N ALA A 78 -12.50 4.70 9.92
CA ALA A 78 -13.51 3.81 10.47
C ALA A 78 -14.07 2.81 9.45
N ALA A 79 -14.14 3.19 8.17
CA ALA A 79 -14.65 2.32 7.11
C ALA A 79 -13.66 1.18 6.79
N SER A 80 -12.36 1.47 6.81
CA SER A 80 -11.30 0.52 6.46
C SER A 80 -10.71 -0.22 7.67
N LEU A 81 -11.13 0.14 8.89
CA LEU A 81 -10.70 -0.51 10.13
C LEU A 81 -11.02 -2.01 10.14
N PRO A 82 -12.26 -2.49 9.86
CA PRO A 82 -12.58 -3.91 9.93
C PRO A 82 -11.68 -4.81 9.07
N PRO A 83 -11.47 -4.54 7.76
CA PRO A 83 -10.62 -5.41 6.95
C PRO A 83 -9.13 -5.34 7.36
N LEU A 84 -8.61 -4.18 7.77
CA LEU A 84 -7.24 -4.12 8.29
C LEU A 84 -7.07 -4.94 9.57
N GLN A 85 -8.03 -4.84 10.50
CA GLN A 85 -8.02 -5.63 11.72
C GLN A 85 -8.10 -7.14 11.42
N ALA A 86 -8.89 -7.54 10.42
CA ALA A 86 -9.01 -8.92 9.99
C ALA A 86 -7.73 -9.46 9.34
N ALA A 87 -7.09 -8.67 8.45
CA ALA A 87 -5.81 -9.02 7.84
C ALA A 87 -4.71 -9.20 8.89
N LEU A 88 -4.61 -8.30 9.88
CA LEU A 88 -3.66 -8.42 10.99
C LEU A 88 -3.94 -9.67 11.83
N ALA A 89 -5.22 -9.94 12.14
CA ALA A 89 -5.61 -11.13 12.89
C ALA A 89 -5.24 -12.44 12.18
N ALA A 90 -5.37 -12.49 10.85
CA ALA A 90 -5.01 -13.67 10.06
C ALA A 90 -3.51 -13.98 10.04
N LEU A 91 -2.66 -13.03 10.44
CA LEU A 91 -1.21 -13.18 10.59
C LEU A 91 -0.75 -13.23 12.06
N ASP A 92 -1.68 -13.30 13.02
CA ASP A 92 -1.41 -13.20 14.46
C ASP A 92 -0.67 -11.89 14.85
N GLU A 93 -0.90 -10.82 14.09
CA GLU A 93 -0.30 -9.51 14.35
C GLU A 93 -1.15 -8.68 15.34
N PRO A 94 -0.53 -7.79 16.12
CA PRO A 94 -1.26 -6.90 17.01
C PRO A 94 -2.18 -5.93 16.26
N LYS A 95 -3.32 -5.67 16.89
CA LYS A 95 -4.49 -5.05 16.26
C LYS A 95 -4.75 -3.65 16.81
N GLU A 96 -3.76 -3.03 17.47
CA GLU A 96 -3.85 -1.63 17.88
C GLU A 96 -3.75 -0.74 16.65
N ILE A 97 -4.92 -0.30 16.16
CA ILE A 97 -5.06 0.55 14.98
C ILE A 97 -5.62 1.89 15.43
N GLN A 98 -4.94 2.96 15.02
CA GLN A 98 -5.41 4.33 15.24
C GLN A 98 -6.45 4.70 14.18
N ILE A 99 -7.46 5.46 14.57
CA ILE A 99 -8.50 5.94 13.65
C ILE A 99 -8.26 7.42 13.38
N PHE A 100 -7.99 7.76 12.12
CA PHE A 100 -7.88 9.15 11.71
C PHE A 100 -9.26 9.80 11.62
N PRO A 101 -9.44 11.04 12.13
CA PRO A 101 -10.74 11.69 12.13
C PRO A 101 -11.22 12.01 10.70
N ALA A 102 -12.45 11.62 10.39
CA ALA A 102 -13.08 11.90 9.08
C ALA A 102 -13.52 13.36 8.92
N ARG A 103 -13.68 14.10 10.03
CA ARG A 103 -14.17 15.48 10.05
C ARG A 103 -13.23 16.38 10.85
N GLY A 104 -13.34 17.68 10.60
CA GLY A 104 -12.53 18.70 11.26
C GLY A 104 -11.28 19.06 10.47
N GLU A 105 -10.35 19.74 11.14
CA GLU A 105 -9.11 20.22 10.52
C GLU A 105 -8.11 19.06 10.35
N ALA A 106 -8.11 18.45 9.16
CA ALA A 106 -7.24 17.34 8.81
C ALA A 106 -5.75 17.64 9.06
N ALA A 107 -5.30 18.83 8.68
CA ALA A 107 -3.90 19.25 8.87
C ALA A 107 -3.52 19.35 10.36
N LEU A 108 -4.40 19.90 11.20
CA LEU A 108 -4.16 19.96 12.64
C LEU A 108 -4.13 18.57 13.27
N SER A 109 -5.06 17.71 12.87
CA SER A 109 -5.13 16.31 13.33
C SER A 109 -3.88 15.53 12.93
N ALA A 110 -3.41 15.72 11.69
CA ALA A 110 -2.17 15.14 11.21
C ALA A 110 -0.95 15.63 11.99
N ARG A 111 -0.81 16.94 12.23
CA ARG A 111 0.31 17.49 13.02
C ARG A 111 0.33 16.92 14.44
N ARG A 112 -0.82 16.88 15.13
CA ARG A 112 -0.92 16.28 16.47
C ARG A 112 -0.48 14.82 16.48
N PHE A 113 -0.96 14.03 15.53
CA PHE A 113 -0.55 12.64 15.40
C PHE A 113 0.95 12.50 15.12
N LEU A 114 1.50 13.32 14.22
CA LEU A 114 2.94 13.30 13.90
C LEU A 114 3.81 13.71 15.10
N ASP A 115 3.35 14.65 15.93
CA ASP A 115 4.04 15.07 17.14
C ASP A 115 4.00 13.98 18.23
N GLU A 116 2.86 13.30 18.39
CA GLU A 116 2.68 12.22 19.36
C GLU A 116 3.50 10.98 19.02
N TYR A 117 3.43 10.50 17.78
CA TYR A 117 4.09 9.26 17.35
C TYR A 117 5.52 9.46 16.84
N ALA A 118 5.88 10.71 16.50
CA ALA A 118 7.20 11.13 16.04
C ALA A 118 7.83 10.16 15.01
N PRO A 119 7.15 9.78 13.91
CA PRO A 119 7.61 8.73 13.02
C PRO A 119 8.95 9.07 12.37
N THR A 120 9.73 8.03 12.08
CA THR A 120 10.93 8.14 11.23
C THR A 120 10.58 7.88 9.77
N HIS A 121 9.59 7.00 9.55
CA HIS A 121 9.14 6.57 8.24
C HIS A 121 7.63 6.48 8.23
N MET A 122 7.03 6.69 7.08
CA MET A 122 5.61 6.50 6.85
C MET A 122 5.42 5.75 5.54
N VAL A 123 4.45 4.84 5.50
CA VAL A 123 4.10 4.11 4.29
C VAL A 123 2.60 4.19 4.07
N SER A 124 2.19 4.54 2.86
CA SER A 124 0.81 4.44 2.40
C SER A 124 0.68 3.29 1.42
N ILE A 125 -0.33 2.44 1.60
CA ILE A 125 -0.64 1.32 0.71
C ILE A 125 -2.12 1.40 0.37
N GLU A 126 -2.46 1.66 -0.89
CA GLU A 126 -3.84 1.78 -1.37
C GLU A 126 -4.67 2.76 -0.53
N ARG A 127 -4.19 4.01 -0.43
CA ARG A 127 -4.92 5.08 0.25
C ARG A 127 -5.16 6.24 -0.70
N PRO A 128 -6.40 6.72 -0.87
CA PRO A 128 -6.70 7.88 -1.70
C PRO A 128 -5.88 9.10 -1.27
N GLY A 129 -5.28 9.79 -2.24
CA GLY A 129 -4.65 11.09 -2.06
C GLY A 129 -5.41 12.17 -2.80
N ARG A 130 -5.49 13.38 -2.22
CA ARG A 130 -6.26 14.47 -2.83
C ARG A 130 -5.78 14.83 -4.24
N THR A 131 -6.74 15.17 -5.07
CA THR A 131 -6.54 15.75 -6.40
C THR A 131 -6.13 17.22 -6.29
N ARG A 132 -5.86 17.87 -7.44
CA ARG A 132 -5.52 19.30 -7.47
C ARG A 132 -6.63 20.21 -6.90
N THR A 133 -7.88 19.76 -6.94
CA THR A 133 -9.04 20.50 -6.37
C THR A 133 -9.30 20.17 -4.91
N GLY A 134 -8.49 19.30 -4.29
CA GLY A 134 -8.64 18.89 -2.90
C GLY A 134 -9.63 17.74 -2.65
N ASP A 135 -10.30 17.25 -3.69
CA ASP A 135 -11.23 16.11 -3.61
C ASP A 135 -10.48 14.78 -3.76
N TYR A 136 -11.13 13.66 -3.40
CA TYR A 136 -10.63 12.29 -3.55
C TYR A 136 -11.53 11.58 -4.55
N LEU A 137 -10.98 11.14 -5.68
CA LEU A 137 -11.77 10.53 -6.75
C LEU A 137 -11.36 9.08 -6.99
N SER A 138 -12.35 8.23 -7.26
CA SER A 138 -12.12 6.86 -7.75
C SER A 138 -11.57 6.87 -9.19
N MET A 139 -11.14 5.71 -9.68
CA MET A 139 -10.78 5.51 -11.09
C MET A 139 -11.96 5.77 -12.07
N ARG A 140 -13.19 5.83 -11.56
CA ARG A 140 -14.40 6.20 -12.33
C ARG A 140 -14.65 7.72 -12.36
N GLY A 141 -13.85 8.50 -11.63
CA GLY A 141 -14.00 9.96 -11.49
C GLY A 141 -15.11 10.36 -10.51
N GLU A 142 -15.61 9.42 -9.71
CA GLU A 142 -16.61 9.65 -8.67
C GLU A 142 -15.91 10.11 -7.39
N SER A 143 -16.48 11.08 -6.67
CA SER A 143 -15.94 11.46 -5.35
C SER A 143 -16.15 10.33 -4.36
N VAL A 144 -15.09 10.04 -3.60
CA VAL A 144 -15.08 9.07 -2.51
C VAL A 144 -14.74 9.73 -1.17
N ALA A 145 -14.71 11.06 -1.13
CA ALA A 145 -14.36 11.84 0.06
C ALA A 145 -15.29 11.59 1.25
N GLU A 146 -16.56 11.27 1.01
CA GLU A 146 -17.54 10.99 2.06
C GLU A 146 -17.19 9.71 2.85
N TRP A 147 -16.53 8.75 2.20
CA TRP A 147 -16.24 7.42 2.75
C TRP A 147 -14.79 7.27 3.20
N ASN A 148 -13.93 8.23 2.86
CA ASN A 148 -12.49 8.15 3.07
C ASN A 148 -12.02 9.37 3.86
N ALA A 149 -11.55 9.18 5.08
CA ALA A 149 -10.97 10.27 5.87
C ALA A 149 -9.71 10.85 5.18
N PRO A 150 -9.37 12.13 5.37
CA PRO A 150 -8.26 12.77 4.67
C PRO A 150 -6.87 12.40 5.26
N LEU A 151 -6.52 11.10 5.26
CA LEU A 151 -5.25 10.56 5.79
C LEU A 151 -4.02 11.09 5.03
N ASP A 152 -4.19 11.56 3.79
CA ASP A 152 -3.12 12.19 3.02
C ASP A 152 -2.54 13.45 3.70
N ALA A 153 -3.29 14.06 4.63
CA ALA A 153 -2.82 15.13 5.48
C ALA A 153 -1.59 14.71 6.29
N LEU A 154 -1.49 13.44 6.70
CA LEU A 154 -0.31 12.92 7.40
C LEU A 154 0.95 13.02 6.52
N PHE A 155 0.82 12.83 5.21
CA PHE A 155 1.95 12.90 4.26
C PHE A 155 2.27 14.33 3.85
N LEU A 156 1.26 15.20 3.76
CA LEU A 156 1.44 16.62 3.45
C LEU A 156 2.07 17.40 4.61
N GLU A 157 1.70 17.05 5.84
CA GLU A 157 2.20 17.69 7.07
C GLU A 157 3.48 17.01 7.61
N ALA A 158 3.91 15.89 7.00
CA ALA A 158 5.11 15.19 7.41
C ALA A 158 6.35 16.11 7.32
N PRO A 159 7.12 16.26 8.42
CA PRO A 159 8.38 17.00 8.37
C PRO A 159 9.32 16.38 7.33
N ARG A 160 10.11 17.21 6.62
CA ARG A 160 11.05 16.75 5.56
C ARG A 160 12.03 15.64 5.97
N ARG A 161 12.29 15.47 7.27
CA ARG A 161 13.15 14.40 7.82
C ARG A 161 12.48 13.02 7.83
N VAL A 162 11.14 12.96 7.74
CA VAL A 162 10.37 11.73 7.73
C VAL A 162 10.39 11.19 6.30
N VAL A 163 10.87 9.96 6.15
CA VAL A 163 10.88 9.29 4.84
C VAL A 163 9.49 8.74 4.56
N THR A 164 8.91 9.12 3.43
CA THR A 164 7.58 8.65 3.02
C THR A 164 7.67 7.67 1.86
N VAL A 165 6.90 6.60 1.93
CA VAL A 165 6.76 5.59 0.88
C VAL A 165 5.29 5.53 0.47
N GLY A 166 5.02 5.64 -0.83
CA GLY A 166 3.70 5.37 -1.40
C GLY A 166 3.70 4.04 -2.15
N VAL A 167 2.60 3.31 -2.07
CA VAL A 167 2.30 2.12 -2.86
C VAL A 167 0.90 2.30 -3.45
N GLY A 168 0.82 2.23 -4.78
CA GLY A 168 -0.41 2.47 -5.54
C GLY A 168 -0.39 1.75 -6.90
N ASP A 169 -1.54 1.63 -7.55
CA ASP A 169 -1.68 0.95 -8.84
C ASP A 169 -2.47 1.74 -9.91
N GLY A 170 -3.24 2.75 -9.50
CA GLY A 170 -4.21 3.46 -10.35
C GLY A 170 -3.87 4.93 -10.60
N GLY A 171 -3.15 5.58 -9.69
CA GLY A 171 -2.70 6.97 -9.81
C GLY A 171 -3.45 8.01 -8.98
N ASN A 172 -4.47 7.61 -8.23
CA ASN A 172 -5.23 8.44 -7.28
C ASN A 172 -4.79 8.25 -5.83
N GLU A 173 -3.79 7.43 -5.57
CA GLU A 173 -3.30 7.04 -4.26
C GLU A 173 -2.11 7.90 -3.80
N ILE A 174 -1.97 8.06 -2.48
CA ILE A 174 -0.86 8.78 -1.86
C ILE A 174 0.48 8.25 -2.39
N GLY A 175 1.29 9.17 -2.93
CA GLY A 175 2.60 8.88 -3.51
C GLY A 175 2.60 8.97 -5.04
N MET A 176 1.48 8.66 -5.70
CA MET A 176 1.39 8.67 -7.16
C MET A 176 1.54 10.07 -7.78
N GLY A 177 1.45 11.13 -6.97
CA GLY A 177 1.82 12.49 -7.36
C GLY A 177 3.23 12.58 -7.98
N ALA A 178 4.15 11.71 -7.55
CA ALA A 178 5.53 11.66 -8.06
C ALA A 178 5.62 11.25 -9.54
N VAL A 179 4.64 10.48 -10.05
CA VAL A 179 4.57 10.03 -11.45
C VAL A 179 3.42 10.68 -12.21
N ARG A 180 2.73 11.65 -11.62
CA ARG A 180 1.53 12.27 -12.19
C ARG A 180 1.72 12.74 -13.63
N ALA A 181 2.82 13.44 -13.93
CA ALA A 181 3.08 13.92 -15.29
C ALA A 181 3.20 12.76 -16.31
N ARG A 182 3.81 11.63 -15.91
CA ARG A 182 3.96 10.45 -16.75
C ARG A 182 2.63 9.70 -16.91
N LEU A 183 1.88 9.53 -15.82
CA LEU A 183 0.53 8.99 -15.80
C LEU A 183 -0.38 9.76 -16.78
N LEU A 184 -0.39 11.10 -16.71
CA LEU A 184 -1.28 11.92 -17.55
C LEU A 184 -0.90 11.94 -19.03
N ARG A 185 0.36 11.68 -19.39
CA ARG A 185 0.75 11.47 -20.79
C ARG A 185 0.19 10.16 -21.33
N ALA A 186 0.21 9.10 -20.53
CA ALA A 186 -0.25 7.78 -20.94
C ALA A 186 -1.77 7.60 -20.85
N ALA A 187 -2.39 8.22 -19.85
CA ALA A 187 -3.82 8.14 -19.59
C ALA A 187 -4.42 9.53 -19.27
N PRO A 188 -4.58 10.42 -20.26
CA PRO A 188 -5.14 11.77 -20.06
C PRO A 188 -6.52 11.77 -19.40
N ARG A 189 -7.31 10.71 -19.59
CA ARG A 189 -8.63 10.51 -18.95
C ARG A 189 -8.58 10.55 -17.42
N LEU A 190 -7.43 10.24 -16.81
CA LEU A 190 -7.24 10.25 -15.36
C LEU A 190 -6.91 11.64 -14.81
N ALA A 191 -6.85 12.70 -15.64
CA ALA A 191 -6.44 14.05 -15.22
C ALA A 191 -7.21 14.59 -14.00
N LYS A 192 -8.49 14.26 -13.88
CA LYS A 192 -9.32 14.65 -12.73
C LYS A 192 -8.95 13.87 -11.47
N ALA A 193 -8.81 12.54 -11.58
CA ALA A 193 -8.61 11.65 -10.43
C ALA A 193 -7.15 11.55 -9.98
N ALA A 194 -6.19 11.93 -10.84
CA ALA A 194 -4.77 11.82 -10.52
C ALA A 194 -4.40 12.70 -9.31
N THR A 195 -3.93 12.05 -8.26
CA THR A 195 -3.53 12.69 -7.01
C THR A 195 -2.36 13.65 -7.22
N VAL A 196 -2.27 14.68 -6.37
CA VAL A 196 -1.09 15.55 -6.29
C VAL A 196 -0.15 15.15 -5.15
N VAL A 197 -0.55 14.22 -4.29
CA VAL A 197 0.21 13.83 -3.10
C VAL A 197 1.37 12.93 -3.51
N SER A 198 2.59 13.35 -3.21
CA SER A 198 3.83 12.65 -3.56
C SER A 198 4.49 12.05 -2.33
N ALA A 199 5.37 11.07 -2.53
CA ALA A 199 6.16 10.43 -1.47
C ALA A 199 7.65 10.40 -1.86
N THR A 200 8.54 10.25 -0.87
CA THR A 200 10.00 10.14 -1.10
C THR A 200 10.35 8.95 -1.98
N HIS A 201 9.70 7.81 -1.74
CA HIS A 201 9.78 6.62 -2.57
C HIS A 201 8.38 6.22 -3.02
N LEU A 202 8.28 5.73 -4.26
CA LEU A 202 7.04 5.23 -4.83
C LEU A 202 7.27 3.82 -5.36
N VAL A 203 6.36 2.91 -5.01
CA VAL A 203 6.23 1.59 -5.60
C VAL A 203 4.92 1.56 -6.37
N VAL A 204 5.00 1.19 -7.64
CA VAL A 204 3.83 0.97 -8.49
C VAL A 204 3.77 -0.52 -8.80
N ALA A 205 2.60 -1.14 -8.69
CA ALA A 205 2.46 -2.57 -8.94
C ALA A 205 1.09 -2.91 -9.53
N GLY A 206 0.92 -4.14 -10.01
CA GLY A 206 -0.35 -4.71 -10.49
C GLY A 206 -1.52 -4.56 -9.52
N THR A 207 -1.22 -4.66 -8.23
CA THR A 207 -2.07 -4.33 -7.08
C THR A 207 -1.18 -3.70 -6.00
N SER A 208 -1.73 -2.87 -5.12
CA SER A 208 -0.98 -2.28 -4.02
C SER A 208 -0.49 -3.31 -3.01
N ASN A 209 -1.27 -4.37 -2.76
CA ASN A 209 -0.86 -5.54 -1.99
C ASN A 209 0.44 -6.13 -2.54
N TRP A 210 0.51 -6.37 -3.86
CA TRP A 210 1.74 -6.87 -4.50
C TRP A 210 2.91 -5.90 -4.36
N GLY A 211 2.66 -4.59 -4.46
CA GLY A 211 3.68 -3.57 -4.23
C GLY A 211 4.29 -3.67 -2.83
N ALA A 212 3.46 -3.86 -1.80
CA ALA A 212 3.92 -4.08 -0.43
C ALA A 212 4.70 -5.40 -0.28
N TYR A 213 4.23 -6.48 -0.90
CA TYR A 213 4.95 -7.76 -0.91
C TYR A 213 6.30 -7.64 -1.62
N GLY A 214 6.39 -6.85 -2.69
CA GLY A 214 7.65 -6.56 -3.37
C GLY A 214 8.66 -5.83 -2.48
N ILE A 215 8.20 -4.88 -1.65
CA ILE A 215 9.04 -4.25 -0.63
C ILE A 215 9.56 -5.31 0.36
N VAL A 216 8.70 -6.21 0.83
CA VAL A 216 9.05 -7.26 1.79
C VAL A 216 10.01 -8.29 1.16
N ALA A 217 9.84 -8.61 -0.12
CA ALA A 217 10.75 -9.46 -0.88
C ALA A 217 12.15 -8.83 -0.95
N GLU A 218 12.23 -7.54 -1.25
CA GLU A 218 13.50 -6.81 -1.29
C GLU A 218 14.12 -6.67 0.11
N LEU A 219 13.32 -6.43 1.16
CA LEU A 219 13.80 -6.48 2.55
C LEU A 219 14.38 -7.86 2.88
N SER A 220 13.69 -8.94 2.50
CA SER A 220 14.13 -10.32 2.72
C SER A 220 15.50 -10.58 2.10
N ARG A 221 15.72 -10.11 0.87
CA ARG A 221 17.01 -10.18 0.17
C ARG A 221 18.10 -9.38 0.88
N LEU A 222 17.77 -8.17 1.35
CA LEU A 222 18.72 -7.29 2.05
C LEU A 222 19.21 -7.91 3.36
N VAL A 223 18.30 -8.54 4.12
CA VAL A 223 18.63 -9.13 5.44
C VAL A 223 18.95 -10.62 5.38
N ARG A 224 18.87 -11.24 4.20
CA ARG A 224 19.08 -12.67 3.95
C ARG A 224 18.22 -13.57 4.84
N ARG A 225 16.95 -13.21 5.00
CA ARG A 225 15.94 -13.95 5.77
C ARG A 225 14.60 -13.81 5.08
N GLN A 226 13.86 -14.90 4.90
CA GLN A 226 12.52 -14.86 4.32
C GLN A 226 11.55 -14.13 5.27
N LEU A 227 11.03 -12.97 4.85
CA LEU A 227 10.07 -12.17 5.61
C LEU A 227 8.65 -12.20 5.02
N LEU A 228 8.49 -12.73 3.81
CA LEU A 228 7.17 -12.86 3.18
C LEU A 228 6.31 -13.89 3.92
N HIS A 229 5.01 -13.68 3.85
CA HIS A 229 3.98 -14.65 4.22
C HIS A 229 3.91 -15.81 3.21
N SER A 230 3.13 -16.84 3.54
CA SER A 230 2.88 -17.98 2.65
C SER A 230 1.70 -17.73 1.70
N ALA A 231 1.57 -18.53 0.65
CA ALA A 231 0.35 -18.57 -0.16
C ALA A 231 -0.93 -18.89 0.65
N GLU A 232 -0.80 -19.65 1.73
CA GLU A 232 -1.93 -19.96 2.61
C GLU A 232 -2.33 -18.74 3.44
N ASP A 233 -1.36 -18.04 4.01
CA ASP A 233 -1.57 -16.79 4.72
C ASP A 233 -2.29 -15.77 3.83
N GLU A 234 -1.92 -15.67 2.54
CA GLU A 234 -2.57 -14.79 1.57
C GLU A 234 -4.06 -15.07 1.43
N ARG A 235 -4.41 -16.35 1.26
CA ARG A 235 -5.81 -16.78 1.15
C ARG A 235 -6.58 -16.46 2.42
N ARG A 236 -5.99 -16.74 3.59
CA ARG A 236 -6.62 -16.46 4.89
C ARG A 236 -6.83 -14.96 5.10
N MET A 237 -5.85 -14.12 4.78
CA MET A 237 -5.96 -12.67 4.92
C MET A 237 -7.07 -12.08 4.05
N VAL A 238 -7.07 -12.39 2.75
CA VAL A 238 -8.05 -11.82 1.83
C VAL A 238 -9.46 -12.33 2.16
N GLN A 239 -9.61 -13.61 2.50
CA GLN A 239 -10.90 -14.14 2.96
C GLN A 239 -11.37 -13.44 4.24
N ALA A 240 -10.48 -13.26 5.22
CA ALA A 240 -10.81 -12.57 6.46
C ALA A 240 -11.23 -11.10 6.22
N CYS A 241 -10.60 -10.41 5.26
CA CYS A 241 -11.05 -9.06 4.86
C CYS A 241 -12.49 -9.08 4.33
N VAL A 242 -12.82 -10.03 3.45
CA VAL A 242 -14.17 -10.16 2.88
C VAL A 242 -15.20 -10.51 3.95
N ASP A 243 -14.86 -11.45 4.85
CA ASP A 243 -15.71 -11.82 6.00
C ASP A 243 -15.93 -10.63 6.94
N ALA A 244 -14.98 -9.69 7.01
CA ALA A 244 -15.08 -8.43 7.74
C ALA A 244 -15.79 -7.31 6.96
N GLY A 245 -16.36 -7.61 5.79
CA GLY A 245 -17.17 -6.68 5.00
C GLY A 245 -16.42 -5.99 3.85
N ALA A 246 -15.17 -6.37 3.56
CA ALA A 246 -14.50 -5.87 2.37
C ALA A 246 -15.13 -6.41 1.07
N VAL A 247 -14.99 -5.61 0.02
CA VAL A 247 -15.39 -5.97 -1.33
C VAL A 247 -14.21 -5.91 -2.28
N ASP A 248 -14.34 -6.55 -3.42
CA ASP A 248 -13.43 -6.32 -4.52
C ASP A 248 -13.57 -4.87 -5.04
N GLY A 249 -12.46 -4.12 -5.12
CA GLY A 249 -12.48 -2.70 -5.53
C GLY A 249 -13.03 -2.47 -6.94
N VAL A 250 -12.97 -3.48 -7.81
CA VAL A 250 -13.44 -3.40 -9.20
C VAL A 250 -14.89 -3.88 -9.33
N THR A 251 -15.23 -5.06 -8.81
CA THR A 251 -16.59 -5.62 -8.93
C THR A 251 -17.56 -5.05 -7.91
N ARG A 252 -17.05 -4.48 -6.81
CA ARG A 252 -17.80 -3.98 -5.64
C ARG A 252 -18.64 -5.06 -4.95
N LYS A 253 -18.26 -6.32 -5.09
CA LYS A 253 -18.94 -7.47 -4.48
C LYS A 253 -18.11 -8.06 -3.36
N PRO A 254 -18.74 -8.69 -2.35
CA PRO A 254 -18.05 -9.42 -1.29
C PRO A 254 -17.53 -10.76 -1.83
N GLU A 255 -16.51 -10.69 -2.69
CA GLU A 255 -15.87 -11.82 -3.35
C GLU A 255 -14.42 -11.89 -2.85
N ALA A 256 -13.91 -13.10 -2.63
CA ALA A 256 -12.50 -13.32 -2.26
C ALA A 256 -11.59 -13.12 -3.48
N THR A 257 -11.55 -11.89 -3.95
CA THR A 257 -10.75 -11.41 -5.07
C THR A 257 -10.13 -10.07 -4.68
N VAL A 258 -9.02 -9.73 -5.32
CA VAL A 258 -8.46 -8.38 -5.24
C VAL A 258 -8.31 -7.87 -6.66
N ASP A 259 -8.91 -6.72 -6.95
CA ASP A 259 -8.94 -6.12 -8.30
C ASP A 259 -9.47 -7.01 -9.42
N ALA A 260 -10.54 -7.73 -9.12
CA ALA A 260 -11.18 -8.74 -9.95
C ALA A 260 -10.26 -9.91 -10.32
N MET A 261 -9.20 -10.15 -9.53
CA MET A 261 -8.33 -11.31 -9.67
C MET A 261 -8.59 -12.34 -8.57
N PRO A 262 -8.62 -13.65 -8.91
CA PRO A 262 -8.87 -14.70 -7.93
C PRO A 262 -7.69 -14.91 -6.99
N LEU A 263 -7.96 -15.38 -5.76
CA LEU A 263 -6.92 -15.72 -4.77
C LEU A 263 -5.77 -16.58 -5.32
N ALA A 264 -6.04 -17.46 -6.27
CA ALA A 264 -5.02 -18.29 -6.89
C ALA A 264 -3.92 -17.46 -7.57
N ALA A 265 -4.26 -16.32 -8.17
CA ALA A 265 -3.29 -15.40 -8.77
C ALA A 265 -2.40 -14.74 -7.70
N HIS A 266 -3.01 -14.22 -6.63
CA HIS A 266 -2.28 -13.58 -5.53
C HIS A 266 -1.38 -14.58 -4.78
N ALA A 267 -1.89 -15.76 -4.46
CA ALA A 267 -1.10 -16.83 -3.85
C ALA A 267 0.10 -17.23 -4.72
N SER A 268 -0.08 -17.32 -6.03
CA SER A 268 1.03 -17.62 -6.96
C SER A 268 2.06 -16.50 -7.01
N MET A 269 1.60 -15.24 -6.98
CA MET A 269 2.49 -14.07 -6.90
C MET A 269 3.35 -14.11 -5.63
N VAL A 270 2.76 -14.47 -4.48
CA VAL A 270 3.48 -14.62 -3.21
C VAL A 270 4.57 -15.68 -3.32
N GLU A 271 4.28 -16.87 -3.87
CA GLU A 271 5.30 -17.91 -4.05
C GLU A 271 6.44 -17.48 -4.98
N LEU A 272 6.13 -16.79 -6.09
CA LEU A 272 7.15 -16.26 -6.98
C LEU A 272 8.05 -15.22 -6.29
N LEU A 273 7.46 -14.32 -5.50
CA LEU A 273 8.21 -13.33 -4.71
C LEU A 273 9.07 -14.00 -3.64
N ARG A 274 8.57 -15.05 -2.97
CA ARG A 274 9.33 -15.84 -1.99
C ARG A 274 10.55 -16.49 -2.63
N LEU A 275 10.35 -17.17 -3.77
CA LEU A 275 11.44 -17.77 -4.55
C LEU A 275 12.50 -16.73 -4.92
N ILE A 276 12.08 -15.57 -5.44
CA ILE A 276 13.01 -14.48 -5.75
C ILE A 276 13.71 -13.97 -4.50
N ALA A 277 13.03 -13.88 -3.37
CA ALA A 277 13.63 -13.41 -2.12
C ALA A 277 14.74 -14.35 -1.62
N ASP A 278 14.59 -15.65 -1.82
CA ASP A 278 15.58 -16.67 -1.43
C ASP A 278 16.71 -16.84 -2.47
N MET A 279 16.51 -16.40 -3.71
CA MET A 279 17.55 -16.42 -4.74
C MET A 279 18.68 -15.44 -4.43
N HIS A 280 19.86 -15.98 -4.16
CA HIS A 280 21.07 -15.18 -4.04
C HIS A 280 21.64 -14.91 -5.44
N PRO A 281 22.10 -13.68 -5.75
CA PRO A 281 22.88 -13.46 -6.96
C PRO A 281 24.02 -14.48 -6.95
N HIS A 282 24.10 -15.32 -7.99
CA HIS A 282 25.24 -16.21 -8.13
C HIS A 282 26.49 -15.35 -8.05
N GLY A 283 27.32 -15.62 -7.04
CA GLY A 283 28.58 -14.91 -6.86
C GLY A 283 29.35 -14.98 -8.17
N GLY A 284 29.37 -13.87 -8.90
CA GLY A 284 30.37 -13.66 -9.93
C GLY A 284 31.69 -13.81 -9.23
N LYS A 285 32.38 -14.92 -9.51
CA LYS A 285 33.77 -15.10 -9.11
C LYS A 285 34.51 -13.86 -9.59
N SER A 286 35.04 -13.08 -8.65
CA SER A 286 36.09 -12.11 -8.95
C SER A 286 37.17 -12.87 -9.71
N ARG A 287 37.35 -12.53 -10.98
CA ARG A 287 38.62 -12.72 -11.68
C ARG A 287 39.35 -11.40 -11.62
#